data_AF-A0A6J0ZI53-F1
#
_entry.id   AF-A0A6J0ZI53-F1
#
_cell.length_a   1.000
_cell.length_b   1.000
_cell.length_c   1.000
_cell.angle_alpha   90.00
_cell.angle_beta   90.00
_cell.angle_gamma   90.00
#
_symmetry.space_group_name_H-M   'P 1'
#
loop_
_entity.id
_entity.type
_entity.pdbx_description
1 polymer ?
#
loop_
_entity_poly.entity_id
_entity_poly.type
_entity_poly.pdbx_seq_one_letter_code
_entity_poly.pdbx_strand_id
1 'polypeptide(L)'
;MEVLPSLLLCMQSKACIVSYRLVESDYLGNKRFELSGQLISLLFEDLFKTMIGEVKKRMDIILSKPARSSILDPSLILRLVNIITVGLERTFATGNFDIKRFKMHRKGMTQVYFASSLSMNLGHMTKISSQFEKSRKVSGPRAFQPSQRGMLCPSDTPEGEACGLVKNLALMTHVTTDDEEGPLISLCYSLGVEDLELLSGDDLHAQSSFLIILNGLILGKHRRPQHFADDIRKLRRAGKVGEFVSVFINEKQLCVYIASDGGRVCRPLVIADKGISRIKENHMKALVDGIHTFQDFVRGGLIEYLDVNEQNNALIALYEGEATSETTHIEIEPLTILGVCAGLIPYPHHNQSPRNTYQCAMGKQAMGSIAYNQFSRMDSVLYLLVYPQRPLLTTRTIELVGYDKLGGGQNATVAVMSCSGYDIEDAIVMNKSSLDRGFGSCIVMKSYTAVYQKNYENGTSDRVLRPQRTGPGAERMQVHDGAFM
;
A
#
# COMPACT_ATOMS: atom_id res chain seq x y z
N MET A 1 45.54 -7.32 -12.76
CA MET A 1 45.75 -7.89 -11.41
C MET A 1 44.77 -7.34 -10.37
N GLU A 2 43.66 -6.69 -10.75
CA GLU A 2 42.73 -6.01 -9.80
C GLU A 2 41.43 -6.79 -9.52
N VAL A 3 41.24 -7.97 -10.12
CA VAL A 3 39.97 -8.73 -10.04
C VAL A 3 39.98 -9.77 -8.92
N LEU A 4 41.15 -10.13 -8.38
CA LEU A 4 41.27 -11.12 -7.29
C LEU A 4 40.88 -10.61 -5.89
N PRO A 5 41.19 -9.36 -5.48
CA PRO A 5 40.85 -8.89 -4.13
C PRO A 5 39.34 -8.76 -3.90
N SER A 6 38.60 -8.30 -4.92
CA SER A 6 37.15 -8.09 -4.89
C SER A 6 36.37 -9.41 -4.93
N LEU A 7 36.89 -10.45 -5.61
CA LEU A 7 36.35 -11.81 -5.55
C LEU A 7 36.64 -12.50 -4.21
N LEU A 8 37.79 -12.25 -3.59
CA LEU A 8 38.11 -12.78 -2.26
C LEU A 8 37.23 -12.14 -1.18
N LEU A 9 36.97 -10.83 -1.24
CA LEU A 9 36.02 -10.15 -0.35
C LEU A 9 34.58 -10.66 -0.52
N CYS A 10 34.18 -11.01 -1.74
CA CYS A 10 32.86 -11.61 -2.02
C CYS A 10 32.75 -13.07 -1.52
N MET A 11 33.86 -13.82 -1.51
CA MET A 11 33.94 -15.17 -0.94
C MET A 11 34.04 -15.16 0.59
N GLN A 12 34.71 -14.16 1.18
CA GLN A 12 34.86 -14.02 2.63
C GLN A 12 33.65 -13.38 3.31
N SER A 13 32.96 -12.44 2.64
CA SER A 13 31.64 -11.96 3.10
C SER A 13 30.59 -13.08 3.07
N LYS A 14 30.67 -14.00 2.11
CA LYS A 14 29.89 -15.25 2.15
C LYS A 14 30.22 -16.09 3.39
N ALA A 15 31.47 -16.20 3.82
CA ALA A 15 31.83 -16.99 4.99
C ALA A 15 31.25 -16.42 6.31
N CYS A 16 31.11 -15.09 6.44
CA CYS A 16 30.44 -14.47 7.59
C CYS A 16 28.91 -14.64 7.57
N ILE A 17 28.32 -14.85 6.39
CA ILE A 17 26.89 -15.12 6.18
C ILE A 17 26.55 -16.63 6.32
N VAL A 18 27.56 -17.52 6.32
CA VAL A 18 27.41 -18.99 6.31
C VAL A 18 27.37 -19.59 7.74
N SER A 19 26.62 -18.97 8.65
CA SER A 19 26.01 -19.75 9.73
C SER A 19 24.62 -20.14 9.23
N TYR A 20 24.41 -21.43 8.94
CA TYR A 20 23.17 -22.04 8.47
C TYR A 20 22.02 -21.86 9.49
N ARG A 21 21.54 -20.63 9.66
CA ARG A 21 20.20 -20.34 10.14
C ARG A 21 19.42 -19.87 8.93
N LEU A 22 18.41 -20.66 8.56
CA LEU A 22 17.55 -20.42 7.40
C LEU A 22 17.04 -18.98 7.47
N VAL A 23 17.51 -18.12 6.57
CA VAL A 23 16.93 -16.78 6.39
C VAL A 23 15.52 -16.99 5.86
N GLU A 24 14.53 -16.64 6.67
CA GLU A 24 13.14 -16.79 6.28
C GLU A 24 12.81 -15.77 5.19
N SER A 25 12.61 -16.26 3.96
CA SER A 25 12.31 -15.43 2.79
C SER A 25 11.01 -14.63 2.94
N ASP A 26 10.11 -15.12 3.77
CA ASP A 26 8.79 -14.52 3.92
C ASP A 26 8.74 -13.37 4.92
N TYR A 27 9.75 -13.25 5.80
CA TYR A 27 9.85 -12.20 6.81
C TYR A 27 9.67 -10.80 6.23
N LEU A 28 8.73 -10.03 6.78
CA LEU A 28 8.28 -8.77 6.19
C LEU A 28 9.39 -7.71 6.10
N GLY A 29 10.35 -7.70 7.03
CA GLY A 29 11.47 -6.76 7.00
C GLY A 29 12.46 -7.00 5.84
N ASN A 30 12.38 -8.15 5.15
CA ASN A 30 13.12 -8.43 3.92
C ASN A 30 12.34 -8.06 2.65
N LYS A 31 11.06 -7.70 2.80
CA LYS A 31 10.18 -7.32 1.69
C LYS A 31 10.10 -5.79 1.61
N ARG A 32 9.88 -5.29 0.40
CA ARG A 32 9.66 -3.87 0.11
C ARG A 32 8.40 -3.71 -0.71
N PHE A 33 7.67 -2.65 -0.42
CA PHE A 33 6.46 -2.24 -1.12
C PHE A 33 6.82 -1.27 -2.22
N GLU A 34 6.67 -1.71 -3.46
CA GLU A 34 6.77 -0.82 -4.61
C GLU A 34 5.47 -0.02 -4.73
N LEU A 35 5.53 1.27 -4.44
CA LEU A 35 4.39 2.17 -4.53
C LEU A 35 4.16 2.67 -5.97
N SER A 36 2.98 3.25 -6.20
CA SER A 36 2.62 3.83 -7.51
C SER A 36 3.65 4.85 -8.00
N GLY A 37 4.20 5.69 -7.12
CA GLY A 37 5.23 6.66 -7.48
C GLY A 37 6.50 6.03 -8.06
N GLN A 38 7.00 4.96 -7.43
CA GLN A 38 8.18 4.23 -7.91
C GLN A 38 7.89 3.53 -9.25
N LEU A 39 6.74 2.88 -9.39
CA LEU A 39 6.33 2.23 -10.65
C LEU A 39 6.19 3.24 -11.80
N ILE A 40 5.62 4.41 -11.52
CA ILE A 40 5.48 5.49 -12.50
C ILE A 40 6.86 6.08 -12.85
N SER A 41 7.76 6.23 -11.88
CA SER A 41 9.13 6.68 -12.11
C SER A 41 9.88 5.75 -13.07
N LEU A 42 9.83 4.43 -12.84
CA LEU A 42 10.44 3.43 -13.73
C LEU A 42 9.84 3.48 -15.15
N LEU A 43 8.51 3.61 -15.24
CA LEU A 43 7.81 3.70 -16.53
C LEU A 43 8.20 4.98 -17.27
N PHE A 44 8.25 6.11 -16.57
CA PHE A 44 8.64 7.39 -17.12
C PHE A 44 10.09 7.36 -17.61
N GLU A 45 11.02 6.78 -16.85
CA GLU A 45 12.42 6.67 -17.26
C GLU A 45 12.58 5.87 -18.56
N ASP A 46 11.85 4.76 -18.71
CA ASP A 46 11.89 3.94 -19.92
C ASP A 46 11.30 4.67 -21.14
N LEU A 47 10.13 5.30 -20.97
CA LEU A 47 9.47 6.08 -22.02
C LEU A 47 10.31 7.29 -22.43
N PHE A 48 10.91 7.99 -21.46
CA PHE A 48 11.76 9.14 -21.68
C PHE A 48 13.04 8.78 -22.45
N LYS A 49 13.72 7.69 -22.06
CA LYS A 49 14.91 7.24 -22.80
C LYS A 49 14.59 6.66 -24.17
N THR A 50 13.44 5.99 -24.32
CA THR A 50 12.93 5.56 -25.62
C THR A 50 12.65 6.75 -26.53
N MET A 51 12.04 7.81 -25.99
CA MET A 51 11.83 9.08 -26.71
C MET A 51 13.16 9.68 -27.15
N ILE A 52 14.15 9.79 -26.25
CA ILE A 52 15.49 10.30 -26.60
C ILE A 52 16.13 9.46 -27.71
N GLY A 53 16.05 8.13 -27.61
CA GLY A 53 16.58 7.22 -28.63
C GLY A 53 15.94 7.41 -29.99
N GLU A 54 14.61 7.60 -30.04
CA GLU A 54 13.86 7.84 -31.27
C GLU A 54 14.18 9.22 -31.87
N VAL A 55 14.26 10.26 -31.04
CA VAL A 55 14.67 11.61 -31.47
C VAL A 55 16.07 11.57 -32.07
N LYS A 56 17.01 10.88 -31.43
CA LYS A 56 18.38 10.71 -31.94
C LYS A 56 18.39 10.02 -33.30
N LYS A 57 17.69 8.89 -33.46
CA LYS A 57 17.57 8.18 -34.74
C LYS A 57 17.02 9.08 -35.86
N ARG A 58 15.98 9.85 -35.56
CA ARG A 58 15.39 10.79 -36.54
C ARG A 58 16.36 11.91 -36.91
N MET A 59 17.09 12.45 -35.93
CA MET A 59 18.13 13.45 -36.19
C MET A 59 19.24 12.86 -37.07
N ASP A 60 19.72 11.65 -36.78
CA ASP A 60 20.76 10.97 -37.54
C ASP A 60 20.32 10.75 -39.01
N ILE A 61 19.06 10.35 -39.24
CA ILE A 61 18.48 10.19 -40.59
C ILE A 61 18.40 11.52 -41.35
N ILE A 62 18.11 12.63 -40.67
CA ILE A 62 18.06 13.95 -41.31
C ILE A 62 19.48 14.50 -41.52
N LEU A 63 20.44 14.12 -40.67
CA LEU A 63 21.88 14.44 -40.81
C LEU A 63 22.55 13.69 -41.95
N SER A 64 22.12 12.46 -42.24
CA SER A 64 22.69 11.67 -43.34
C SER A 64 22.25 12.13 -44.75
N LYS A 65 21.31 13.09 -44.88
CA LYS A 65 20.82 13.56 -46.18
C LYS A 65 21.72 14.69 -46.74
N PRO A 66 22.27 14.54 -47.98
CA PRO A 66 23.28 15.46 -48.51
C PRO A 66 22.74 16.82 -49.00
N ALA A 67 21.43 16.98 -49.22
CA ALA A 67 20.81 18.24 -49.62
C ALA A 67 20.12 18.91 -48.43
N ARG A 68 20.70 19.99 -47.89
CA ARG A 68 20.09 20.79 -46.83
C ARG A 68 19.92 22.25 -47.24
N SER A 69 18.69 22.72 -47.18
CA SER A 69 18.32 24.14 -47.24
C SER A 69 17.66 24.65 -45.96
N SER A 70 17.34 23.78 -44.99
CA SER A 70 16.68 24.15 -43.73
C SER A 70 17.53 23.83 -42.49
N ILE A 71 17.47 24.75 -41.52
CA ILE A 71 18.06 24.58 -40.18
C ILE A 71 17.30 23.48 -39.46
N LEU A 72 18.04 22.54 -38.84
CA LEU A 72 17.46 21.53 -37.98
C LEU A 72 16.93 22.18 -36.70
N ASP A 73 15.63 22.13 -36.49
CA ASP A 73 15.01 22.49 -35.21
C ASP A 73 14.59 21.22 -34.45
N PRO A 74 15.30 20.84 -33.36
CA PRO A 74 14.93 19.73 -32.47
C PRO A 74 13.49 19.82 -31.94
N SER A 75 12.95 21.02 -31.79
CA SER A 75 11.61 21.24 -31.21
C SER A 75 10.49 20.68 -32.11
N LEU A 76 10.69 20.66 -33.43
CA LEU A 76 9.73 20.09 -34.39
C LEU A 76 9.71 18.57 -34.29
N ILE A 77 10.87 17.95 -34.09
CA ILE A 77 10.99 16.50 -33.94
C ILE A 77 10.34 16.06 -32.63
N LEU A 78 10.57 16.78 -31.53
CA LEU A 78 9.96 16.49 -30.24
C LEU A 78 8.43 16.59 -30.28
N ARG A 79 7.88 17.61 -30.95
CA ARG A 79 6.42 17.78 -31.11
C ARG A 79 5.74 16.64 -31.88
N LEU A 80 6.49 15.94 -32.74
CA LEU A 80 5.98 14.80 -33.50
C LEU A 80 6.05 13.47 -32.72
N VAL A 81 6.67 13.46 -31.53
CA VAL A 81 6.96 12.24 -30.77
C VAL A 81 6.12 12.24 -29.48
N ASN A 82 4.87 11.77 -29.58
CA ASN A 82 3.97 11.63 -28.42
C ASN A 82 4.14 10.27 -27.70
N ILE A 83 5.38 9.79 -27.56
CA ILE A 83 5.66 8.46 -26.98
C ILE A 83 5.29 8.42 -25.49
N ILE A 84 5.57 9.48 -24.74
CA ILE A 84 5.33 9.51 -23.29
C ILE A 84 3.82 9.45 -23.00
N THR A 85 3.03 10.36 -23.59
CA THR A 85 1.58 10.43 -23.37
C THR A 85 0.90 9.13 -23.77
N VAL A 86 1.14 8.65 -25.00
CA VAL A 86 0.53 7.42 -25.51
C VAL A 86 1.00 6.19 -24.72
N GLY A 87 2.27 6.16 -24.32
CA GLY A 87 2.83 5.09 -23.49
C GLY A 87 2.16 5.01 -22.12
N LEU A 88 2.07 6.14 -21.42
CA LEU A 88 1.40 6.22 -20.11
C LEU A 88 -0.08 5.86 -20.20
N GLU A 89 -0.82 6.44 -21.15
CA GLU A 89 -2.25 6.14 -21.35
C GLU A 89 -2.48 4.65 -21.62
N ARG A 90 -1.68 4.05 -22.50
CA ARG A 90 -1.78 2.61 -22.81
C ARG A 90 -1.48 1.76 -21.59
N THR A 91 -0.42 2.05 -20.84
CA THR A 91 -0.04 1.26 -19.66
C THR A 91 -1.07 1.37 -18.56
N PHE A 92 -1.62 2.56 -18.29
CA PHE A 92 -2.66 2.73 -17.27
C PHE A 92 -4.00 2.12 -17.68
N ALA A 93 -4.42 2.26 -18.95
CA ALA A 93 -5.67 1.72 -19.44
C ALA A 93 -5.66 0.18 -19.51
N THR A 94 -4.55 -0.42 -19.95
CA THR A 94 -4.45 -1.89 -20.04
C THR A 94 -4.02 -2.56 -18.75
N GLY A 95 -3.37 -1.83 -17.84
CA GLY A 95 -2.76 -2.35 -16.61
C GLY A 95 -1.57 -3.28 -16.82
N ASN A 96 -1.00 -3.27 -18.02
CA ASN A 96 0.20 -4.02 -18.36
C ASN A 96 1.42 -3.11 -18.29
N PHE A 97 2.22 -3.29 -17.24
CA PHE A 97 3.51 -2.64 -17.04
C PHE A 97 4.58 -3.51 -17.70
N ASP A 98 4.81 -3.26 -18.98
CA ASP A 98 5.84 -3.90 -19.79
C ASP A 98 7.01 -2.93 -19.99
N ILE A 99 8.00 -3.00 -19.10
CA ILE A 99 9.18 -2.14 -19.13
C ILE A 99 10.38 -2.97 -19.60
N LYS A 100 10.70 -2.84 -20.89
CA LYS A 100 11.72 -3.66 -21.56
C LYS A 100 13.11 -3.45 -20.96
N ARG A 101 13.45 -2.21 -20.61
CA ARG A 101 14.77 -1.86 -20.09
C ARG A 101 15.09 -2.50 -18.75
N PHE A 102 14.08 -2.65 -17.89
CA PHE A 102 14.22 -3.31 -16.58
C PHE A 102 13.77 -4.77 -16.60
N LYS A 103 13.45 -5.34 -17.78
CA LYS A 103 12.91 -6.70 -17.95
C LYS A 103 11.72 -6.99 -17.04
N MET A 104 10.90 -5.97 -16.80
CA MET A 104 9.75 -6.05 -15.91
C MET A 104 8.49 -6.23 -16.75
N HIS A 105 7.88 -7.42 -16.65
CA HIS A 105 6.63 -7.74 -17.35
C HIS A 105 5.55 -8.04 -16.31
N ARG A 106 4.80 -7.02 -15.88
CA ARG A 106 3.76 -7.15 -14.86
C ARG A 106 2.39 -6.86 -15.45
N LYS A 107 1.40 -7.69 -15.12
CA LYS A 107 0.01 -7.56 -15.58
C LYS A 107 -0.91 -7.30 -14.41
N GLY A 108 -1.96 -6.51 -14.62
CA GLY A 108 -2.99 -6.23 -13.61
C GLY A 108 -2.53 -5.32 -12.47
N MET A 109 -1.52 -4.48 -12.72
CA MET A 109 -1.02 -3.50 -11.73
C MET A 109 -2.02 -2.36 -11.52
N THR A 110 -2.65 -1.88 -12.60
CA THR A 110 -3.79 -0.98 -12.50
C THR A 110 -5.08 -1.78 -12.62
N GLN A 111 -6.07 -1.36 -11.84
CA GLN A 111 -7.37 -2.01 -11.77
C GLN A 111 -8.44 -0.91 -11.81
N VAL A 112 -9.57 -1.23 -12.43
CA VAL A 112 -10.69 -0.30 -12.44
C VAL A 112 -11.19 -0.15 -11.01
N TYR A 113 -11.27 1.10 -10.57
CA TYR A 113 -11.80 1.43 -9.27
C TYR A 113 -13.32 1.18 -9.24
N PHE A 114 -13.76 0.23 -8.43
CA PHE A 114 -15.17 -0.12 -8.28
C PHE A 114 -15.75 0.54 -7.03
N ALA A 115 -16.59 1.55 -7.23
CA ALA A 115 -17.11 2.40 -6.16
C ALA A 115 -18.50 1.95 -5.67
N SER A 116 -18.60 0.79 -5.03
CA SER A 116 -19.89 0.30 -4.50
C SER A 116 -20.25 0.84 -3.12
N SER A 117 -19.25 1.12 -2.28
CA SER A 117 -19.43 1.63 -0.91
C SER A 117 -18.15 2.29 -0.42
N LEU A 118 -18.25 3.11 0.64
CA LEU A 118 -17.07 3.73 1.26
C LEU A 118 -16.04 2.69 1.74
N SER A 119 -16.51 1.57 2.30
CA SER A 119 -15.64 0.48 2.77
C SER A 119 -14.90 -0.21 1.63
N MET A 120 -15.56 -0.42 0.49
CA MET A 120 -14.90 -0.93 -0.72
C MET A 120 -13.82 0.02 -1.21
N ASN A 121 -14.14 1.31 -1.28
CA ASN A 121 -13.23 2.35 -1.75
C ASN A 121 -11.92 2.33 -0.97
N LEU A 122 -12.02 2.42 0.36
CA LEU A 122 -10.86 2.41 1.24
C LEU A 122 -10.14 1.06 1.22
N GLY A 123 -10.89 -0.05 1.25
CA GLY A 123 -10.33 -1.39 1.17
C GLY A 123 -9.58 -1.67 -0.13
N HIS A 124 -9.94 -1.02 -1.23
CA HIS A 124 -9.23 -1.10 -2.51
C HIS A 124 -7.97 -0.23 -2.53
N MET A 125 -8.01 0.96 -1.90
CA MET A 125 -6.86 1.86 -1.81
C MET A 125 -5.75 1.32 -0.91
N THR A 126 -6.10 0.65 0.19
CA THR A 126 -5.13 0.06 1.13
C THR A 126 -4.66 -1.34 0.72
N LYS A 127 -5.02 -1.79 -0.49
CA LYS A 127 -4.77 -3.15 -0.95
C LYS A 127 -3.34 -3.35 -1.42
N ILE A 128 -2.74 -4.42 -0.92
CA ILE A 128 -1.43 -4.93 -1.32
C ILE A 128 -1.64 -6.23 -2.08
N SER A 129 -0.95 -6.35 -3.22
CA SER A 129 -0.85 -7.60 -3.96
C SER A 129 0.56 -8.14 -3.97
N SER A 130 0.72 -9.38 -3.55
CA SER A 130 1.96 -10.14 -3.71
C SER A 130 2.17 -10.57 -5.17
N GLN A 131 3.43 -10.69 -5.60
CA GLN A 131 3.81 -11.06 -6.97
C GLN A 131 3.81 -12.58 -7.23
N PHE A 132 3.53 -13.39 -6.22
CA PHE A 132 3.48 -14.84 -6.39
C PHE A 132 2.33 -15.26 -7.33
N GLU A 133 2.59 -16.28 -8.15
CA GLU A 133 1.56 -16.89 -8.98
C GLU A 133 0.42 -17.42 -8.12
N LYS A 134 -0.79 -16.93 -8.38
CA LYS A 134 -2.00 -17.26 -7.62
C LYS A 134 -2.31 -18.76 -7.66
N SER A 135 -1.97 -19.45 -8.75
CA SER A 135 -2.26 -20.87 -8.95
C SER A 135 -1.41 -21.79 -8.08
N ARG A 136 -0.27 -21.31 -7.56
CA ARG A 136 0.61 -22.10 -6.72
C ARG A 136 0.02 -22.25 -5.32
N LYS A 137 -0.25 -23.50 -4.94
CA LYS A 137 -0.79 -23.90 -3.62
C LYS A 137 0.32 -24.07 -2.56
N VAL A 138 1.24 -23.11 -2.47
CA VAL A 138 2.27 -23.11 -1.42
C VAL A 138 1.73 -22.31 -0.23
N SER A 139 1.69 -22.93 0.95
CA SER A 139 1.10 -22.34 2.17
C SER A 139 2.00 -21.27 2.83
N GLY A 140 3.33 -21.40 2.72
CA GLY A 140 4.32 -20.50 3.34
C GLY A 140 4.00 -19.01 3.16
N PRO A 141 4.00 -18.46 1.93
CA PRO A 141 3.75 -17.04 1.70
C PRO A 141 2.31 -16.59 1.96
N ARG A 142 1.37 -17.54 2.06
CA ARG A 142 -0.06 -17.29 2.31
C ARG A 142 -0.38 -17.19 3.79
N ALA A 143 0.40 -17.85 4.64
CA ALA A 143 0.25 -17.77 6.08
C ALA A 143 0.51 -16.35 6.57
N PHE A 144 -0.24 -15.94 7.60
CA PHE A 144 0.04 -14.70 8.31
C PHE A 144 1.24 -14.93 9.24
N GLN A 145 2.30 -14.15 9.06
CA GLN A 145 3.50 -14.28 9.87
C GLN A 145 3.50 -13.28 11.02
N PRO A 146 4.10 -13.63 12.18
CA PRO A 146 4.21 -12.71 13.31
C PRO A 146 4.93 -11.38 12.98
N SER A 147 5.85 -11.40 12.02
CA SER A 147 6.55 -10.19 11.53
C SER A 147 5.63 -9.15 10.89
N GLN A 148 4.40 -9.52 10.55
CA GLN A 148 3.41 -8.65 9.92
C GLN A 148 2.51 -7.93 10.94
N ARG A 149 2.66 -8.24 12.24
CA ARG A 149 1.87 -7.67 13.34
C ARG A 149 1.97 -6.15 13.33
N GLY A 150 0.82 -5.48 13.33
CA GLY A 150 0.73 -4.02 13.35
C GLY A 150 1.05 -3.35 12.02
N MET A 151 1.53 -4.09 11.01
CA MET A 151 1.80 -3.56 9.66
C MET A 151 0.69 -3.91 8.69
N LEU A 152 0.23 -5.16 8.73
CA LEU A 152 -0.82 -5.69 7.87
C LEU A 152 -1.99 -6.18 8.70
N CYS A 153 -3.20 -6.03 8.16
CA CYS A 153 -4.38 -6.54 8.83
C CYS A 153 -4.37 -8.08 8.85
N PRO A 154 -4.61 -8.72 10.01
CA PRO A 154 -4.62 -10.18 10.11
C PRO A 154 -5.87 -10.84 9.48
N SER A 155 -6.99 -10.12 9.39
CA SER A 155 -8.28 -10.68 8.92
C SER A 155 -8.67 -10.23 7.51
N ASP A 156 -8.13 -9.14 7.00
CA ASP A 156 -8.58 -8.56 5.72
C ASP A 156 -7.82 -9.16 4.54
N THR A 157 -8.25 -10.36 4.13
CA THR A 157 -7.79 -11.08 2.94
C THR A 157 -8.97 -11.72 2.22
N PRO A 158 -9.03 -11.70 0.87
CA PRO A 158 -10.09 -12.37 0.14
C PRO A 158 -9.99 -13.89 0.27
N GLU A 159 -11.15 -14.55 0.25
CA GLU A 159 -11.21 -16.01 0.18
C GLU A 159 -10.81 -16.53 -1.22
N GLY A 160 -10.39 -17.80 -1.29
CA GLY A 160 -10.07 -18.49 -2.54
C GLY A 160 -8.60 -18.37 -2.93
N GLU A 161 -8.35 -18.30 -4.24
CA GLU A 161 -6.99 -18.38 -4.81
C GLU A 161 -6.08 -17.22 -4.38
N ALA A 162 -6.66 -16.06 -4.04
CA ALA A 162 -5.94 -14.87 -3.60
C ALA A 162 -5.67 -14.82 -2.09
N CYS A 163 -6.16 -15.81 -1.32
CA CYS A 163 -6.01 -15.86 0.13
C CYS A 163 -4.54 -15.81 0.53
N GLY A 164 -4.21 -14.85 1.40
CA GLY A 164 -2.85 -14.59 1.89
C GLY A 164 -1.91 -13.95 0.89
N LEU A 165 -2.28 -13.80 -0.39
CA LEU A 165 -1.50 -13.09 -1.41
C LEU A 165 -1.96 -11.65 -1.58
N VAL A 166 -3.26 -11.43 -1.42
CA VAL A 166 -3.85 -10.09 -1.33
C VAL A 166 -4.10 -9.80 0.15
N LYS A 167 -3.48 -8.72 0.64
CA LYS A 167 -3.53 -8.28 2.03
C LYS A 167 -3.85 -6.79 2.07
N ASN A 168 -4.34 -6.30 3.19
CA ASN A 168 -4.55 -4.86 3.39
C ASN A 168 -3.65 -4.33 4.50
N LEU A 169 -3.24 -3.07 4.37
CA LEU A 169 -2.49 -2.34 5.40
C LEU A 169 -3.32 -2.22 6.69
N ALA A 170 -2.64 -2.21 7.84
CA ALA A 170 -3.24 -1.85 9.12
C ALA A 170 -3.45 -0.32 9.21
N LEU A 171 -4.25 0.14 10.17
CA LEU A 171 -4.74 1.53 10.22
C LEU A 171 -3.63 2.59 10.35
N MET A 172 -2.59 2.32 11.15
CA MET A 172 -1.50 3.27 11.44
C MET A 172 -0.22 2.97 10.65
N THR A 173 -0.26 2.03 9.70
CA THR A 173 0.92 1.67 8.92
C THR A 173 1.26 2.78 7.94
N HIS A 174 2.52 3.20 7.95
CA HIS A 174 3.10 4.14 7.00
C HIS A 174 4.10 3.41 6.09
N VAL A 175 4.13 3.77 4.81
CA VAL A 175 5.13 3.24 3.86
C VAL A 175 6.18 4.32 3.62
N THR A 176 7.46 3.99 3.81
CA THR A 176 8.56 4.94 3.69
C THR A 176 8.81 5.33 2.23
N THR A 177 9.30 6.55 2.05
CA THR A 177 9.92 7.03 0.81
C THR A 177 11.43 7.03 0.95
N ASP A 178 12.14 7.08 -0.18
CA ASP A 178 13.60 7.16 -0.19
C ASP A 178 14.09 8.48 0.44
N ASP A 179 15.17 8.41 1.21
CA ASP A 179 15.85 9.55 1.84
C ASP A 179 17.34 9.60 1.44
N GLU A 180 17.96 10.77 1.47
CA GLU A 180 19.33 10.96 0.98
C GLU A 180 20.37 10.27 1.88
N GLU A 181 21.22 9.44 1.28
CA GLU A 181 22.22 8.65 2.01
C GLU A 181 23.46 9.46 2.42
N GLY A 182 23.83 10.49 1.65
CA GLY A 182 25.07 11.25 1.86
C GLY A 182 25.21 11.82 3.29
N PRO A 183 24.22 12.58 3.80
CA PRO A 183 24.25 13.10 5.17
C PRO A 183 24.35 12.00 6.23
N LEU A 184 23.70 10.86 6.01
CA LEU A 184 23.74 9.71 6.92
C LEU A 184 25.13 9.07 6.96
N ILE A 185 25.79 8.94 5.81
CA ILE A 185 27.17 8.42 5.72
C ILE A 185 28.13 9.34 6.49
N SER A 186 28.09 10.65 6.25
CA SER A 186 28.92 11.61 6.97
C SER A 186 28.67 11.60 8.48
N LEU A 187 27.42 11.42 8.90
CA LEU A 187 27.05 11.28 10.30
C LEU A 187 27.63 10.00 10.91
N CYS A 188 27.58 8.88 10.21
CA CYS A 188 28.15 7.61 10.68
C CYS A 188 29.65 7.74 10.97
N TYR A 189 30.42 8.34 10.05
CA TYR A 189 31.83 8.60 10.28
C TYR A 189 32.08 9.56 11.46
N SER A 190 31.25 10.59 11.60
CA SER A 190 31.34 11.54 12.73
C SER A 190 31.05 10.88 14.09
N LEU A 191 30.22 9.84 14.11
CA LEU A 191 29.90 9.05 15.31
C LEU A 191 30.97 7.98 15.63
N GLY A 192 32.06 7.92 14.86
CA GLY A 192 33.21 7.05 15.14
C GLY A 192 33.21 5.72 14.41
N VAL A 193 32.53 5.63 13.26
CA VAL A 193 32.67 4.49 12.35
C VAL A 193 34.04 4.53 11.69
N GLU A 194 34.82 3.47 11.85
CA GLU A 194 36.13 3.29 11.20
C GLU A 194 35.91 2.83 9.75
N ASP A 195 36.50 3.55 8.79
CA ASP A 195 36.31 3.29 7.37
C ASP A 195 36.88 1.94 6.92
N LEU A 196 36.18 1.28 5.99
CA LEU A 196 36.53 -0.06 5.53
C LEU A 196 37.93 -0.12 4.90
N GLU A 197 38.36 0.95 4.23
CA GLU A 197 39.67 1.02 3.58
C GLU A 197 40.85 1.00 4.58
N LEU A 198 40.61 1.37 5.83
CA LEU A 198 41.62 1.42 6.88
C LEU A 198 41.72 0.12 7.70
N LEU A 199 40.80 -0.82 7.48
CA LEU A 199 40.68 -2.04 8.29
C LEU A 199 41.45 -3.19 7.68
N SER A 200 42.19 -3.92 8.53
CA SER A 200 42.80 -5.19 8.15
C SER A 200 41.78 -6.34 8.21
N GLY A 201 42.11 -7.48 7.58
CA GLY A 201 41.26 -8.68 7.64
C GLY A 201 41.01 -9.18 9.08
N ASP A 202 41.99 -9.02 9.97
CA ASP A 202 41.85 -9.39 11.38
C ASP A 202 40.89 -8.44 12.11
N ASP A 203 40.96 -7.14 11.82
CA ASP A 203 40.03 -6.16 12.37
C ASP A 203 38.60 -6.40 11.89
N LEU A 204 38.43 -6.90 10.66
CA LEU A 204 37.14 -7.31 10.08
C LEU A 204 36.52 -8.54 10.76
N HIS A 205 37.32 -9.41 11.37
CA HIS A 205 36.86 -10.60 12.08
C HIS A 205 36.87 -10.48 13.61
N ALA A 206 37.30 -9.34 14.15
CA ALA A 206 37.28 -9.11 15.59
C ALA A 206 35.87 -9.27 16.18
N GLN A 207 35.73 -10.13 17.20
CA GLN A 207 34.45 -10.46 17.83
C GLN A 207 33.80 -9.29 18.60
N SER A 208 34.58 -8.25 18.90
CA SER A 208 34.16 -7.08 19.67
C SER A 208 33.72 -5.89 18.80
N SER A 209 33.79 -6.00 17.47
CA SER A 209 33.43 -4.91 16.56
C SER A 209 32.30 -5.32 15.61
N PHE A 210 31.32 -4.44 15.48
CA PHE A 210 30.15 -4.65 14.65
C PHE A 210 30.34 -3.96 13.30
N LEU A 211 29.88 -4.61 12.24
CA LEU A 211 29.86 -4.06 10.89
C LEU A 211 28.67 -3.09 10.74
N ILE A 212 28.90 -1.90 10.21
CA ILE A 212 27.85 -0.92 9.93
C ILE A 212 27.46 -1.02 8.45
N ILE A 213 26.18 -1.28 8.19
CA ILE A 213 25.64 -1.47 6.85
C ILE A 213 24.52 -0.44 6.63
N LEU A 214 24.66 0.42 5.63
CA LEU A 214 23.63 1.39 5.20
C LEU A 214 23.03 0.96 3.86
N ASN A 215 21.73 0.64 3.81
CA ASN A 215 21.03 0.20 2.59
C ASN A 215 21.74 -0.93 1.80
N GLY A 216 22.51 -1.78 2.51
CA GLY A 216 23.31 -2.86 1.92
C GLY A 216 24.76 -2.51 1.62
N LEU A 217 25.14 -1.23 1.66
CA LEU A 217 26.52 -0.77 1.57
C LEU A 217 27.23 -0.93 2.91
N ILE A 218 28.39 -1.58 2.91
CA ILE A 218 29.25 -1.71 4.09
C ILE A 218 30.03 -0.41 4.24
N LEU A 219 29.76 0.35 5.30
CA LEU A 219 30.48 1.59 5.57
C LEU A 219 31.78 1.35 6.31
N GLY A 220 31.77 0.44 7.28
CA GLY A 220 32.90 0.29 8.19
C GLY A 220 32.55 -0.45 9.47
N LYS A 221 33.36 -0.25 10.51
CA LYS A 221 33.19 -0.92 11.80
C LYS A 221 33.01 0.04 12.96
N HIS A 222 32.33 -0.45 13.99
CA HIS A 222 32.16 0.27 15.25
C HIS A 222 32.31 -0.67 16.45
N ARG A 223 33.05 -0.24 17.47
CA ARG A 223 33.35 -1.05 18.67
C ARG A 223 32.21 -1.10 19.69
N ARG A 224 31.34 -0.08 19.72
CA ARG A 224 30.23 0.06 20.68
C ARG A 224 28.88 0.20 19.97
N PRO A 225 28.28 -0.89 19.45
CA PRO A 225 27.08 -0.84 18.59
C PRO A 225 25.85 -0.24 19.29
N GLN A 226 25.63 -0.55 20.57
CA GLN A 226 24.49 -0.04 21.32
C GLN A 226 24.55 1.48 21.47
N HIS A 227 25.71 2.01 21.88
CA HIS A 227 25.92 3.46 22.00
C HIS A 227 25.72 4.18 20.66
N PHE A 228 26.25 3.60 19.58
CA PHE A 228 26.08 4.14 18.23
C PHE A 228 24.61 4.19 17.80
N ALA A 229 23.87 3.09 18.00
CA ALA A 229 22.45 3.05 17.66
C ALA A 229 21.62 4.03 18.50
N ASP A 230 21.91 4.14 19.79
CA ASP A 230 21.22 5.07 20.69
C ASP A 230 21.50 6.53 20.33
N ASP A 231 22.72 6.85 19.89
CA ASP A 231 23.04 8.20 19.43
C ASP A 231 22.31 8.56 18.12
N ILE A 232 22.23 7.64 17.16
CA ILE A 232 21.42 7.85 15.96
C ILE A 232 19.94 8.00 16.31
N ARG A 233 19.40 7.15 17.19
CA ARG A 233 18.00 7.26 17.64
C ARG A 233 17.74 8.58 18.35
N LYS A 234 18.66 9.07 19.19
CA LYS A 234 18.54 10.41 19.82
C LYS A 234 18.52 11.52 18.77
N LEU A 235 19.37 11.44 17.75
CA LEU A 235 19.40 12.41 16.66
C LEU A 235 18.10 12.38 15.83
N ARG A 236 17.54 11.19 15.57
CA ARG A 236 16.22 11.01 14.94
C ARG A 236 15.12 11.65 15.79
N ARG A 237 15.08 11.36 17.09
CA ARG A 237 14.09 11.90 18.05
C ARG A 237 14.20 13.42 18.23
N ALA A 238 15.36 14.01 17.93
CA ALA A 238 15.57 15.46 17.91
C ALA A 238 15.30 16.10 16.53
N GLY A 239 14.84 15.32 15.54
CA GLY A 239 14.55 15.79 14.19
C GLY A 239 15.78 16.17 13.36
N LYS A 240 16.97 15.66 13.71
CA LYS A 240 18.22 15.89 12.94
C LYS A 240 18.44 14.85 11.85
N VAL A 241 17.85 13.68 12.02
CA VAL A 241 17.84 12.56 11.07
C VAL A 241 16.39 12.32 10.64
N GLY A 242 16.17 11.83 9.41
CA GLY A 242 14.84 11.50 8.92
C GLY A 242 14.06 10.59 9.86
N GLU A 243 12.77 10.90 10.07
CA GLU A 243 11.89 10.21 11.02
C GLU A 243 11.69 8.72 10.71
N PHE A 244 11.94 8.31 9.46
CA PHE A 244 11.81 6.93 8.98
C PHE A 244 13.13 6.15 8.92
N VAL A 245 14.26 6.78 9.26
CA VAL A 245 15.55 6.08 9.27
C VAL A 245 15.53 5.05 10.40
N SER A 246 15.69 3.78 10.06
CA SER A 246 15.68 2.67 11.01
C SER A 246 17.10 2.25 11.37
N VAL A 247 17.29 1.86 12.64
CA VAL A 247 18.57 1.31 13.14
C VAL A 247 18.31 -0.01 13.87
N PHE A 248 18.75 -1.09 13.25
CA PHE A 248 18.59 -2.46 13.75
C PHE A 248 19.95 -3.08 14.08
N ILE A 249 20.13 -3.53 15.32
CA ILE A 249 21.33 -4.24 15.77
C ILE A 249 21.06 -5.74 15.70
N ASN A 250 21.86 -6.44 14.90
CA ASN A 250 21.87 -7.90 14.86
C ASN A 250 23.10 -8.45 15.58
N GLU A 251 22.93 -8.83 16.85
CA GLU A 251 24.00 -9.43 17.65
C GLU A 251 24.50 -10.76 17.11
N LYS A 252 23.64 -11.53 16.42
CA LYS A 252 24.02 -12.84 15.86
C LYS A 252 24.94 -12.72 14.65
N GLN A 253 24.76 -11.65 13.86
CA GLN A 253 25.57 -11.36 12.68
C GLN A 253 26.70 -10.37 12.98
N LEU A 254 26.76 -9.82 14.19
CA LEU A 254 27.65 -8.72 14.57
C LEU A 254 27.54 -7.54 13.59
N CYS A 255 26.31 -7.19 13.20
CA CYS A 255 26.02 -6.12 12.25
C CYS A 255 25.03 -5.11 12.82
N VAL A 256 25.21 -3.83 12.51
CA VAL A 256 24.20 -2.79 12.68
C VAL A 256 23.72 -2.38 11.29
N TYR A 257 22.43 -2.56 11.05
CA TYR A 257 21.76 -2.16 9.82
C TYR A 257 21.13 -0.80 10.00
N ILE A 258 21.47 0.12 9.11
CA ILE A 258 20.81 1.41 8.95
C ILE A 258 20.04 1.35 7.64
N ALA A 259 18.76 1.66 7.71
CA ALA A 259 17.87 1.63 6.55
C ALA A 259 17.22 3.00 6.35
N SER A 260 17.52 3.64 5.21
CA SER A 260 16.90 4.89 4.73
C SER A 260 16.18 4.69 3.38
N ASP A 261 16.06 3.44 2.93
CA ASP A 261 15.39 3.05 1.70
C ASP A 261 13.86 3.19 1.78
N GLY A 262 13.25 3.43 0.62
CA GLY A 262 11.81 3.49 0.42
C GLY A 262 11.15 2.11 0.35
N GLY A 263 9.83 2.10 0.52
CA GLY A 263 9.03 0.88 0.46
C GLY A 263 9.11 0.01 1.72
N ARG A 264 9.74 0.48 2.81
CA ARG A 264 9.61 -0.16 4.13
C ARG A 264 8.25 0.17 4.71
N VAL A 265 7.73 -0.71 5.55
CA VAL A 265 6.56 -0.42 6.37
C VAL A 265 7.01 -0.09 7.78
N CYS A 266 6.43 0.98 8.30
CA CYS A 266 6.66 1.48 9.64
C CYS A 266 5.32 1.70 10.33
N ARG A 267 5.32 1.70 11.66
CA ARG A 267 4.18 2.13 12.46
C ARG A 267 4.63 3.07 13.58
N PRO A 268 3.83 4.08 13.94
CA PRO A 268 4.13 4.96 15.05
C PRO A 268 3.91 4.26 16.39
N LEU A 269 4.84 4.43 17.32
CA LEU A 269 4.76 3.94 18.69
C LEU A 269 5.13 5.04 19.67
N VAL A 270 4.56 4.98 20.87
CA VAL A 270 4.90 5.92 21.94
C VAL A 270 6.25 5.53 22.53
N ILE A 271 7.14 6.51 22.68
CA ILE A 271 8.45 6.27 23.29
C ILE A 271 8.28 6.18 24.80
N ALA A 272 8.87 5.13 25.39
CA ALA A 272 8.91 4.93 26.83
C ALA A 272 10.36 4.98 27.34
N ASP A 273 10.62 5.85 28.32
CA ASP A 273 11.89 5.89 29.01
C ASP A 273 11.78 5.02 30.27
N LYS A 274 12.43 3.85 30.26
CA LYS A 274 12.38 2.87 31.37
C LYS A 274 10.93 2.48 31.75
N GLY A 275 10.08 2.28 30.74
CA GLY A 275 8.66 1.96 30.90
C GLY A 275 7.74 3.11 31.28
N ILE A 276 8.25 4.33 31.38
CA ILE A 276 7.42 5.51 31.58
C ILE A 276 7.15 6.17 30.23
N SER A 277 5.87 6.26 29.84
CA SER A 277 5.42 6.99 28.66
C SER A 277 5.92 8.45 28.68
N ARG A 278 6.54 8.90 27.58
CA ARG A 278 6.92 10.31 27.41
C ARG A 278 5.72 11.22 27.21
N ILE A 279 4.60 10.69 26.76
CA ILE A 279 3.36 11.45 26.62
C ILE A 279 2.78 11.68 28.01
N LYS A 280 2.52 12.94 28.34
CA LYS A 280 1.92 13.37 29.61
C LYS A 280 0.60 14.07 29.33
N GLU A 281 -0.22 14.23 30.37
CA GLU A 281 -1.52 14.90 30.28
C GLU A 281 -1.45 16.29 29.64
N ASN A 282 -0.37 17.04 29.89
CA ASN A 282 -0.17 18.37 29.30
C ASN A 282 -0.08 18.31 27.77
N HIS A 283 0.59 17.30 27.22
CA HIS A 283 0.66 17.10 25.76
C HIS A 283 -0.72 16.76 25.21
N MET A 284 -1.50 15.94 25.92
CA MET A 284 -2.86 15.58 25.51
C MET A 284 -3.81 16.79 25.52
N LYS A 285 -3.71 17.66 26.53
CA LYS A 285 -4.49 18.92 26.56
C LYS A 285 -4.14 19.81 25.37
N ALA A 286 -2.85 20.01 25.11
CA ALA A 286 -2.40 20.81 23.97
C ALA A 286 -2.79 20.22 22.60
N LEU A 287 -2.92 18.89 22.50
CA LEU A 287 -3.45 18.21 21.31
C LEU A 287 -4.96 18.47 21.14
N VAL A 288 -5.74 18.41 22.22
CA VAL A 288 -7.19 18.69 22.19
C VAL A 288 -7.47 20.16 21.88
N ASP A 289 -6.66 21.07 22.42
CA ASP A 289 -6.75 22.51 22.15
C ASP A 289 -6.28 22.88 20.73
N GLY A 290 -5.75 21.92 19.96
CA GLY A 290 -5.27 22.12 18.59
C GLY A 290 -3.96 22.91 18.48
N ILE A 291 -3.22 23.05 19.58
CA ILE A 291 -1.94 23.77 19.64
C ILE A 291 -0.82 22.92 19.03
N HIS A 292 -0.85 21.61 19.30
CA HIS A 292 0.11 20.64 18.76
C HIS A 292 -0.57 19.69 17.78
N THR A 293 0.14 19.37 16.71
CA THR A 293 -0.24 18.37 15.72
C THR A 293 0.47 17.04 15.98
N PHE A 294 0.01 15.96 15.32
CA PHE A 294 0.70 14.66 15.39
C PHE A 294 2.18 14.75 14.97
N GLN A 295 2.49 15.59 13.97
CA GLN A 295 3.87 15.80 13.52
C GLN A 295 4.74 16.45 14.59
N ASP A 296 4.16 17.32 15.44
CA ASP A 296 4.90 17.95 16.54
C ASP A 296 5.26 16.92 17.62
N PHE A 297 4.45 15.88 17.80
CA PHE A 297 4.76 14.77 18.72
C PHE A 297 5.92 13.91 18.19
N VAL A 298 6.02 13.74 16.87
CA VAL A 298 7.16 13.06 16.23
C VAL A 298 8.43 13.91 16.35
N ARG A 299 8.36 15.19 15.98
CA ARG A 299 9.50 16.13 16.08
C ARG A 299 9.94 16.38 17.52
N GLY A 300 9.01 16.32 18.48
CA GLY A 300 9.27 16.42 19.90
C GLY A 300 9.83 15.15 20.54
N GLY A 301 10.00 14.07 19.77
CA GLY A 301 10.53 12.80 20.29
C GLY A 301 9.63 12.18 21.36
N LEU A 302 8.31 12.30 21.20
CA LEU A 302 7.30 11.62 22.02
C LEU A 302 6.80 10.33 21.35
N ILE A 303 6.68 10.37 20.02
CA ILE A 303 6.29 9.25 19.16
C ILE A 303 7.40 9.05 18.14
N GLU A 304 7.71 7.81 17.78
CA GLU A 304 8.60 7.52 16.64
C GLU A 304 8.07 6.38 15.79
N TYR A 305 8.50 6.37 14.52
CA TYR A 305 8.16 5.31 13.58
C TYR A 305 9.17 4.17 13.69
N LEU A 306 8.67 2.96 13.93
CA LEU A 306 9.49 1.75 13.90
C LEU A 306 9.14 0.88 12.70
N ASP A 307 10.18 0.47 11.96
CA ASP A 307 10.04 -0.56 10.95
C ASP A 307 10.05 -1.97 11.55
N VAL A 308 9.85 -2.99 10.72
CA VAL A 308 9.78 -4.39 11.17
C VAL A 308 11.11 -4.85 11.81
N ASN A 309 12.24 -4.34 11.32
CA ASN A 309 13.55 -4.76 11.82
C ASN A 309 13.83 -4.14 13.18
N GLU A 310 13.62 -2.83 13.32
CA GLU A 310 13.80 -2.12 14.59
C GLU A 310 12.86 -2.66 15.68
N GLN A 311 11.65 -3.10 15.31
CA GLN A 311 10.74 -3.77 16.24
C GLN A 311 11.33 -5.04 16.87
N ASN A 312 12.25 -5.75 16.21
CA ASN A 312 12.91 -6.90 16.82
C ASN A 312 13.90 -6.52 17.93
N ASN A 313 14.41 -5.28 17.95
CA ASN A 313 15.22 -4.76 19.04
C ASN A 313 14.39 -4.07 20.14
N ALA A 314 13.11 -3.80 19.88
CA ALA A 314 12.24 -3.09 20.80
C ALA A 314 11.41 -4.06 21.66
N LEU A 315 11.27 -3.73 22.94
CA LEU A 315 10.24 -4.31 23.80
C LEU A 315 9.05 -3.35 23.84
N ILE A 316 7.90 -3.80 23.33
CA ILE A 316 6.67 -3.01 23.15
C ILE A 316 5.60 -3.52 24.12
N ALA A 317 5.14 -2.67 25.03
CA ALA A 317 4.00 -2.96 25.89
C ALA A 317 2.67 -2.64 25.20
N LEU A 318 1.62 -3.43 25.46
CA LEU A 318 0.28 -3.18 24.90
C LEU A 318 -0.44 -2.04 25.63
N TYR A 319 -0.30 -1.99 26.94
CA TYR A 319 -0.88 -0.97 27.80
C TYR A 319 0.19 -0.40 28.73
N GLU A 320 0.00 0.86 29.15
CA GLU A 320 0.94 1.53 30.06
C GLU A 320 1.08 0.78 31.40
N GLY A 321 0.02 0.13 31.89
CA GLY A 321 0.04 -0.64 33.13
C GLY A 321 0.84 -1.94 33.08
N GLU A 322 1.14 -2.45 31.88
CA GLU A 322 1.95 -3.66 31.66
C GLU A 322 3.43 -3.33 31.39
N ALA A 323 3.79 -2.04 31.40
CA ALA A 323 5.13 -1.59 31.09
C ALA A 323 6.11 -1.95 32.22
N THR A 324 7.24 -2.57 31.85
CA THR A 324 8.37 -2.85 32.76
C THR A 324 9.51 -1.86 32.50
N SER A 325 10.52 -1.83 33.38
CA SER A 325 11.69 -0.95 33.21
C SER A 325 12.50 -1.21 31.93
N GLU A 326 12.32 -2.37 31.30
CA GLU A 326 12.97 -2.75 30.05
C GLU A 326 12.14 -2.33 28.82
N THR A 327 10.90 -1.90 29.01
CA THR A 327 10.05 -1.50 27.89
C THR A 327 10.55 -0.21 27.26
N THR A 328 10.71 -0.29 25.94
CA THR A 328 11.26 0.79 25.11
C THR A 328 10.14 1.61 24.47
N HIS A 329 9.01 0.97 24.18
CA HIS A 329 7.89 1.55 23.46
C HIS A 329 6.57 1.04 24.03
N ILE A 330 5.52 1.82 23.81
CA ILE A 330 4.15 1.48 24.19
C ILE A 330 3.27 1.62 22.95
N GLU A 331 2.35 0.68 22.75
CA GLU A 331 1.36 0.72 21.68
C GLU A 331 0.43 1.93 21.88
N ILE A 332 0.14 2.69 20.82
CA ILE A 332 -0.80 3.81 20.90
C ILE A 332 -2.20 3.30 21.23
N GLU A 333 -2.63 2.26 20.52
CA GLU A 333 -3.90 1.60 20.75
C GLU A 333 -3.86 0.20 20.08
N PRO A 334 -4.24 -0.89 20.75
CA PRO A 334 -4.21 -2.24 20.19
C PRO A 334 -5.10 -2.44 18.95
N LEU A 335 -6.16 -1.64 18.78
CA LEU A 335 -7.06 -1.74 17.62
C LEU A 335 -6.37 -1.42 16.28
N THR A 336 -5.24 -0.71 16.32
CA THR A 336 -4.51 -0.25 15.13
C THR A 336 -3.94 -1.41 14.31
N ILE A 337 -3.87 -2.62 14.86
CA ILE A 337 -3.53 -3.86 14.14
C ILE A 337 -4.57 -4.23 13.07
N LEU A 338 -5.81 -3.79 13.22
CA LEU A 338 -6.87 -4.03 12.26
C LEU A 338 -6.73 -3.07 11.08
N GLY A 339 -7.21 -3.49 9.91
CA GLY A 339 -7.38 -2.63 8.75
C GLY A 339 -8.74 -1.93 8.78
N VAL A 340 -9.00 -1.12 7.75
CA VAL A 340 -10.25 -0.35 7.64
C VAL A 340 -11.48 -1.25 7.71
N CYS A 341 -11.55 -2.30 6.88
CA CYS A 341 -12.73 -3.18 6.82
C CYS A 341 -12.89 -4.03 8.09
N ALA A 342 -11.78 -4.53 8.64
CA ALA A 342 -11.81 -5.33 9.87
C ALA A 342 -12.22 -4.49 11.09
N GLY A 343 -11.87 -3.21 11.14
CA GLY A 343 -12.27 -2.30 12.22
C GLY A 343 -13.75 -1.92 12.22
N LEU A 344 -14.49 -2.22 11.15
CA LEU A 344 -15.96 -2.05 11.10
C LEU A 344 -16.70 -3.16 11.87
N ILE A 345 -16.02 -4.27 12.17
CA ILE A 345 -16.62 -5.41 12.87
C ILE A 345 -16.77 -5.04 14.35
N PRO A 346 -17.99 -5.09 14.92
CA PRO A 346 -18.16 -4.92 16.35
C PRO A 346 -17.59 -6.14 17.09
N TYR A 347 -16.88 -5.90 18.19
CA TYR A 347 -16.33 -6.95 19.07
C TYR A 347 -15.59 -8.09 18.33
N PRO A 348 -14.59 -7.78 17.46
CA PRO A 348 -13.95 -8.80 16.61
C PRO A 348 -13.18 -9.85 17.40
N HIS A 349 -12.83 -9.56 18.66
CA HIS A 349 -12.15 -10.46 19.59
C HIS A 349 -13.05 -11.56 20.16
N HIS A 350 -14.37 -11.42 20.06
CA HIS A 350 -15.33 -12.48 20.43
C HIS A 350 -15.66 -13.43 19.27
N ASN A 351 -15.17 -13.12 18.06
CA ASN A 351 -15.42 -13.92 16.87
C ASN A 351 -14.24 -14.84 16.57
N GLN A 352 -14.53 -15.99 15.97
CA GLN A 352 -13.50 -16.82 15.35
C GLN A 352 -12.89 -16.09 14.16
N SER A 353 -11.57 -16.22 13.98
CA SER A 353 -10.82 -15.53 12.91
C SER A 353 -11.45 -15.65 11.50
N PRO A 354 -11.91 -16.83 11.04
CA PRO A 354 -12.53 -16.95 9.71
C PRO A 354 -13.78 -16.10 9.54
N ARG A 355 -14.59 -15.92 10.60
CA ARG A 355 -15.81 -15.09 10.54
C ARG A 355 -15.48 -13.62 10.33
N ASN A 356 -14.38 -13.15 10.92
CA ASN A 356 -13.90 -11.79 10.67
C ASN A 356 -13.43 -11.62 9.22
N THR A 357 -12.74 -12.63 8.66
CA THR A 357 -12.32 -12.63 7.26
C THR A 357 -13.50 -12.59 6.30
N TYR A 358 -14.54 -13.40 6.55
CA TYR A 358 -15.77 -13.39 5.74
C TYR A 358 -16.46 -12.03 5.79
N GLN A 359 -16.58 -11.43 6.98
CA GLN A 359 -17.19 -10.13 7.12
C GLN A 359 -16.41 -9.03 6.39
N CYS A 360 -15.07 -9.09 6.37
CA CYS A 360 -14.26 -8.14 5.60
C CYS A 360 -14.50 -8.25 4.09
N ALA A 361 -14.66 -9.47 3.57
CA ALA A 361 -14.96 -9.71 2.17
C ALA A 361 -16.39 -9.28 1.81
N MET A 362 -17.39 -9.68 2.61
CA MET A 362 -18.80 -9.35 2.41
C MET A 362 -19.07 -7.85 2.57
N GLY A 363 -18.44 -7.19 3.54
CA GLY A 363 -18.61 -5.76 3.79
C GLY A 363 -18.21 -4.88 2.61
N LYS A 364 -17.29 -5.34 1.76
CA LYS A 364 -16.91 -4.65 0.51
C LYS A 364 -18.02 -4.72 -0.55
N GLN A 365 -18.86 -5.76 -0.51
CA GLN A 365 -19.99 -5.94 -1.43
C GLN A 365 -21.28 -5.27 -0.94
N ALA A 366 -21.28 -4.76 0.30
CA ALA A 366 -22.45 -4.11 0.88
C ALA A 366 -22.88 -2.89 0.06
N MET A 367 -24.20 -2.73 -0.10
CA MET A 367 -24.82 -1.56 -0.70
C MET A 367 -24.91 -0.43 0.32
N GLY A 368 -24.79 0.80 -0.13
CA GLY A 368 -24.80 1.94 0.78
C GLY A 368 -24.75 3.28 0.08
N SER A 369 -24.54 4.32 0.88
CA SER A 369 -24.12 5.60 0.33
C SER A 369 -22.65 5.52 -0.05
N ILE A 370 -22.31 5.92 -1.28
CA ILE A 370 -20.95 5.82 -1.81
C ILE A 370 -20.16 7.08 -1.46
N ALA A 371 -20.74 8.23 -1.78
CA ALA A 371 -20.17 9.55 -1.59
C ALA A 371 -21.27 10.63 -1.65
N TYR A 372 -20.99 11.84 -1.17
CA TYR A 372 -21.94 12.95 -1.21
C TYR A 372 -22.33 13.37 -2.65
N ASN A 373 -21.44 13.20 -3.62
CA ASN A 373 -21.67 13.56 -5.02
C ASN A 373 -22.25 12.42 -5.87
N GLN A 374 -22.81 11.37 -5.25
CA GLN A 374 -23.27 10.16 -5.96
C GLN A 374 -24.35 10.41 -7.03
N PHE A 375 -25.15 11.47 -6.91
CA PHE A 375 -26.18 11.82 -7.91
C PHE A 375 -25.66 12.71 -9.06
N SER A 376 -24.52 13.37 -8.87
CA SER A 376 -23.86 14.16 -9.92
C SER A 376 -22.89 13.33 -10.75
N ARG A 377 -22.56 12.13 -10.29
CA ARG A 377 -21.61 11.20 -10.90
C ARG A 377 -22.31 10.23 -11.84
N MET A 378 -21.72 9.98 -13.00
CA MET A 378 -22.18 8.98 -13.96
C MET A 378 -21.22 7.79 -13.95
N ASP A 379 -21.54 6.77 -13.16
CA ASP A 379 -20.86 5.48 -13.18
C ASP A 379 -21.69 4.42 -13.92
N SER A 380 -21.04 3.34 -14.38
CA SER A 380 -21.72 2.27 -15.13
C SER A 380 -22.87 1.64 -14.34
N VAL A 381 -22.64 1.32 -13.07
CA VAL A 381 -23.66 0.77 -12.16
C VAL A 381 -23.45 1.34 -10.76
N LEU A 382 -24.51 1.87 -10.16
CA LEU A 382 -24.55 2.32 -8.76
C LEU A 382 -25.63 1.55 -8.01
N TYR A 383 -25.28 1.05 -6.82
CA TYR A 383 -26.20 0.38 -5.90
C TYR A 383 -26.40 1.25 -4.67
N LEU A 384 -27.51 1.98 -4.63
CA LEU A 384 -27.81 2.92 -3.54
C LEU A 384 -28.90 2.35 -2.64
N LEU A 385 -28.71 2.49 -1.34
CA LEU A 385 -29.74 2.22 -0.34
C LEU A 385 -30.61 3.47 -0.15
N VAL A 386 -31.95 3.33 -0.12
CA VAL A 386 -32.86 4.49 0.00
C VAL A 386 -32.78 5.12 1.39
N TYR A 387 -32.77 4.30 2.44
CA TYR A 387 -32.75 4.75 3.84
C TYR A 387 -31.56 4.14 4.58
N PRO A 388 -30.30 4.57 4.31
CA PRO A 388 -29.16 4.14 5.10
C PRO A 388 -29.27 4.67 6.54
N GLN A 389 -28.90 3.82 7.50
CA GLN A 389 -28.91 4.17 8.92
C GLN A 389 -27.51 4.09 9.51
N ARG A 390 -27.24 4.93 10.51
CA ARG A 390 -26.04 4.82 11.33
C ARG A 390 -26.11 3.54 12.17
N PRO A 391 -25.04 2.73 12.26
CA PRO A 391 -25.02 1.57 13.14
C PRO A 391 -25.21 2.01 14.60
N LEU A 392 -26.06 1.30 15.35
CA LEU A 392 -26.28 1.58 16.77
C LEU A 392 -25.04 1.29 17.62
N LEU A 393 -24.32 0.21 17.27
CA LEU A 393 -23.06 -0.18 17.90
C LEU A 393 -21.90 0.32 17.03
N THR A 394 -21.18 1.32 17.52
CA THR A 394 -20.06 1.95 16.81
C THR A 394 -18.72 1.57 17.44
N THR A 395 -17.74 1.25 16.59
CA THR A 395 -16.32 1.16 16.98
C THR A 395 -15.64 2.51 16.77
N ARG A 396 -14.51 2.75 17.44
CA ARG A 396 -13.71 3.96 17.18
C ARG A 396 -13.24 4.05 15.73
N THR A 397 -12.97 2.93 15.08
CA THR A 397 -12.61 2.91 13.66
C THR A 397 -13.73 3.42 12.76
N ILE A 398 -15.01 3.12 13.07
CA ILE A 398 -16.15 3.64 12.30
C ILE A 398 -16.17 5.17 12.31
N GLU A 399 -15.88 5.79 13.46
CA GLU A 399 -15.81 7.24 13.62
C GLU A 399 -14.62 7.84 12.86
N LEU A 400 -13.43 7.22 12.98
CA LEU A 400 -12.21 7.67 12.29
C LEU A 400 -12.34 7.61 10.76
N VAL A 401 -13.02 6.58 10.25
CA VAL A 401 -13.25 6.37 8.82
C VAL A 401 -14.39 7.24 8.29
N GLY A 402 -15.29 7.70 9.16
CA GLY A 402 -16.51 8.43 8.78
C GLY A 402 -17.59 7.52 8.19
N TYR A 403 -17.57 6.23 8.52
CA TYR A 403 -18.58 5.27 8.07
C TYR A 403 -19.95 5.50 8.73
N ASP A 404 -19.97 6.19 9.87
CA ASP A 404 -21.19 6.66 10.53
C ASP A 404 -21.95 7.71 9.70
N LYS A 405 -21.24 8.52 8.91
CA LYS A 405 -21.82 9.57 8.04
C LYS A 405 -22.35 9.01 6.73
N LEU A 406 -21.61 8.08 6.12
CA LEU A 406 -21.96 7.42 4.86
C LEU A 406 -22.34 5.96 5.16
N GLY A 407 -23.47 5.78 5.86
CA GLY A 407 -23.95 4.48 6.29
C GLY A 407 -24.15 3.49 5.13
N GLY A 408 -23.71 2.25 5.36
CA GLY A 408 -23.81 1.15 4.39
C GLY A 408 -24.75 0.02 4.82
N GLY A 409 -25.84 0.34 5.51
CA GLY A 409 -26.81 -0.65 5.98
C GLY A 409 -28.03 -0.04 6.68
N GLN A 410 -28.92 -0.90 7.16
CA GLN A 410 -30.06 -0.54 8.01
C GLN A 410 -30.01 -1.34 9.31
N ASN A 411 -30.43 -0.73 10.42
CA ASN A 411 -30.57 -1.47 11.67
C ASN A 411 -31.84 -2.33 11.59
N ALA A 412 -31.71 -3.62 11.84
CA ALA A 412 -32.82 -4.58 11.82
C ALA A 412 -33.12 -5.05 13.25
N THR A 413 -34.40 -5.25 13.57
CA THR A 413 -34.79 -6.01 14.76
C THR A 413 -34.75 -7.49 14.40
N VAL A 414 -33.87 -8.25 15.06
CA VAL A 414 -33.65 -9.68 14.78
C VAL A 414 -34.17 -10.50 15.96
N ALA A 415 -34.99 -11.51 15.66
CA ALA A 415 -35.42 -12.51 16.63
C ALA A 415 -34.76 -13.85 16.29
N VAL A 416 -33.99 -14.40 17.23
CA VAL A 416 -33.36 -15.72 17.07
C VAL A 416 -34.34 -16.76 17.62
N MET A 417 -35.11 -17.38 16.72
CA MET A 417 -36.08 -18.41 17.05
C MET A 417 -36.25 -19.38 15.89
N SER A 418 -36.54 -20.65 16.18
CA SER A 418 -36.92 -21.62 15.16
C SER A 418 -38.36 -21.35 14.71
N CYS A 419 -38.57 -20.94 13.46
CA CYS A 419 -39.88 -20.59 12.93
C CYS A 419 -40.15 -21.25 11.58
N SER A 420 -41.26 -21.98 11.49
CA SER A 420 -41.87 -22.47 10.23
C SER A 420 -41.02 -23.40 9.35
N GLY A 421 -39.79 -23.76 9.74
CA GLY A 421 -38.93 -24.70 9.00
C GLY A 421 -38.36 -24.14 7.69
N TYR A 422 -38.60 -22.86 7.38
CA TYR A 422 -37.99 -22.14 6.25
C TYR A 422 -36.69 -21.41 6.64
N ASP A 423 -36.26 -21.57 7.88
CA ASP A 423 -35.07 -21.00 8.51
C ASP A 423 -33.90 -22.01 8.60
N ILE A 424 -33.92 -23.04 7.76
CA ILE A 424 -32.89 -24.07 7.68
C ILE A 424 -31.73 -23.58 6.78
N GLU A 425 -30.49 -24.01 7.07
CA GLU A 425 -29.29 -23.73 6.25
C GLU A 425 -29.05 -22.23 5.98
N ASP A 426 -28.88 -21.44 7.05
CA ASP A 426 -28.60 -20.00 7.03
C ASP A 426 -29.70 -19.13 6.34
N ALA A 427 -30.88 -19.68 6.09
CA ALA A 427 -32.02 -18.94 5.57
C ALA A 427 -32.62 -17.99 6.63
N ILE A 428 -33.11 -16.83 6.18
CA ILE A 428 -33.69 -15.80 7.04
C ILE A 428 -35.14 -15.55 6.61
N VAL A 429 -36.08 -15.62 7.55
CA VAL A 429 -37.47 -15.23 7.32
C VAL A 429 -37.64 -13.74 7.59
N MET A 430 -38.08 -12.98 6.58
CA MET A 430 -38.28 -11.53 6.66
C MET A 430 -39.75 -11.15 6.83
N ASN A 431 -40.02 -10.11 7.62
CA ASN A 431 -41.37 -9.55 7.77
C ASN A 431 -41.76 -8.75 6.52
N LYS A 432 -42.75 -9.25 5.77
CA LYS A 432 -43.29 -8.58 4.59
C LYS A 432 -43.76 -7.15 4.86
N SER A 433 -44.40 -6.90 5.99
CA SER A 433 -44.88 -5.55 6.36
C SER A 433 -43.74 -4.55 6.51
N SER A 434 -42.54 -5.00 6.89
CA SER A 434 -41.36 -4.13 6.97
C SER A 434 -40.80 -3.81 5.58
N LEU A 435 -40.82 -4.78 4.66
CA LEU A 435 -40.42 -4.58 3.27
C LEU A 435 -41.34 -3.59 2.56
N ASP A 436 -42.66 -3.73 2.75
CA ASP A 436 -43.67 -2.81 2.18
C ASP A 436 -43.50 -1.37 2.69
N ARG A 437 -42.92 -1.19 3.89
CA ARG A 437 -42.58 0.13 4.46
C ARG A 437 -41.21 0.69 3.99
N GLY A 438 -40.48 -0.05 3.16
CA GLY A 438 -39.21 0.39 2.58
C GLY A 438 -37.95 -0.15 3.26
N PHE A 439 -38.05 -1.19 4.10
CA PHE A 439 -36.87 -1.89 4.62
C PHE A 439 -36.13 -2.59 3.48
N GLY A 440 -34.83 -2.33 3.35
CA GLY A 440 -33.97 -2.91 2.31
C GLY A 440 -34.21 -2.37 0.89
N SER A 441 -35.02 -1.32 0.70
CA SER A 441 -35.25 -0.76 -0.63
C SER A 441 -33.97 -0.17 -1.23
N CYS A 442 -33.66 -0.60 -2.45
CA CYS A 442 -32.47 -0.17 -3.19
C CYS A 442 -32.84 0.50 -4.52
N ILE A 443 -31.98 1.42 -4.96
CA ILE A 443 -32.03 2.05 -6.28
C ILE A 443 -30.81 1.58 -7.05
N VAL A 444 -31.04 0.96 -8.20
CA VAL A 444 -29.98 0.55 -9.13
C VAL A 444 -29.97 1.53 -10.28
N MET A 445 -28.92 2.35 -10.37
CA MET A 445 -28.72 3.26 -11.49
C MET A 445 -27.73 2.64 -12.46
N LYS A 446 -28.10 2.57 -13.74
CA LYS A 446 -27.22 2.12 -14.82
C LYS A 446 -27.07 3.24 -15.83
N SER A 447 -25.83 3.61 -16.13
CA SER A 447 -25.55 4.55 -17.21
C SER A 447 -25.16 3.80 -18.48
N TYR A 448 -25.65 4.30 -19.62
CA TYR A 448 -25.31 3.80 -20.94
C TYR A 448 -24.66 4.95 -21.70
N THR A 449 -23.42 4.73 -22.14
CA THR A 449 -22.67 5.70 -22.94
C THR A 449 -22.67 5.25 -24.38
N ALA A 450 -23.18 6.08 -25.28
CA ALA A 450 -23.06 5.89 -26.72
C ALA A 450 -22.00 6.86 -27.27
N VAL A 451 -20.95 6.32 -27.88
CA VAL A 451 -19.90 7.09 -28.53
C VAL A 451 -20.25 7.21 -30.01
N TYR A 452 -20.37 8.44 -30.51
CA TYR A 452 -20.66 8.73 -31.91
C TYR A 452 -19.42 9.26 -32.59
N GLN A 453 -19.01 8.62 -33.68
CA GLN A 453 -17.83 9.06 -34.41
C GLN A 453 -18.21 10.24 -35.30
N LYS A 454 -17.82 11.44 -34.86
CA LYS A 454 -18.16 12.68 -35.57
C LYS A 454 -17.51 12.79 -36.95
N ASN A 455 -16.33 12.22 -37.13
CA ASN A 455 -15.61 12.21 -38.40
C ASN A 455 -14.92 10.85 -38.58
N TYR A 456 -15.39 10.08 -39.56
CA TYR A 456 -14.64 8.96 -40.11
C TYR A 456 -13.62 9.46 -41.15
N GLU A 457 -12.59 8.68 -41.45
CA GLU A 457 -11.54 9.05 -42.42
C GLU A 457 -12.10 9.28 -43.84
N ASN A 458 -13.23 8.65 -44.17
CA ASN A 458 -13.98 8.83 -45.41
C ASN A 458 -14.92 10.07 -45.40
N GLY A 459 -14.91 10.88 -44.33
CA GLY A 459 -15.78 12.05 -44.19
C GLY A 459 -17.22 11.76 -43.76
N THR A 460 -17.58 10.51 -43.44
CA THR A 460 -18.91 10.21 -42.89
C THR A 460 -18.98 10.56 -41.40
N SER A 461 -20.20 10.72 -40.86
CA SER A 461 -20.43 11.03 -39.45
C SER A 461 -21.65 10.28 -38.92
N ASP A 462 -21.56 9.80 -37.69
CA ASP A 462 -22.72 9.22 -37.01
C ASP A 462 -23.67 10.32 -36.53
N ARG A 463 -24.98 10.07 -36.65
CA ARG A 463 -26.03 10.95 -36.12
C ARG A 463 -27.02 10.15 -35.29
N VAL A 464 -27.38 10.70 -34.14
CA VAL A 464 -28.46 10.15 -33.31
C VAL A 464 -29.78 10.52 -33.95
N LEU A 465 -30.43 9.55 -34.57
CA LEU A 465 -31.72 9.72 -35.23
C LEU A 465 -32.70 8.69 -34.69
N ARG A 466 -33.97 9.08 -34.64
CA ARG A 466 -35.05 8.13 -34.40
C ARG A 466 -35.10 7.14 -35.56
N PRO A 467 -35.18 5.82 -35.32
CA PRO A 467 -35.26 4.83 -36.39
C PRO A 467 -36.50 5.07 -37.26
N GLN A 468 -36.32 5.08 -38.58
CA GLN A 468 -37.41 5.22 -39.55
C GLN A 468 -38.06 3.87 -39.80
N ARG A 469 -39.38 3.79 -39.59
CA ARG A 469 -40.18 2.56 -39.70
C ARG A 469 -40.69 2.26 -41.11
N THR A 470 -40.48 3.16 -42.06
CA THR A 470 -40.97 3.06 -43.44
C THR A 470 -39.83 3.36 -44.40
N GLY A 471 -39.41 2.34 -45.17
CA GLY A 471 -38.32 2.44 -46.14
C GLY A 471 -37.59 1.11 -46.37
N PRO A 472 -36.74 1.01 -47.40
CA PRO A 472 -35.93 -0.18 -47.66
C PRO A 472 -34.96 -0.42 -46.49
N GLY A 473 -35.12 -1.55 -45.77
CA GLY A 473 -34.36 -1.87 -44.55
C GLY A 473 -35.18 -1.85 -43.25
N ALA A 474 -36.46 -1.45 -43.30
CA ALA A 474 -37.37 -1.49 -42.16
C ALA A 474 -37.56 -2.90 -41.56
N GLU A 475 -37.49 -3.94 -42.39
CA GLU A 475 -37.62 -5.35 -41.95
C GLU A 475 -36.53 -5.78 -40.96
N ARG A 476 -35.30 -5.25 -41.08
CA ARG A 476 -34.19 -5.58 -40.17
C ARG A 476 -34.34 -4.95 -38.78
N MET A 477 -35.17 -3.92 -38.64
CA MET A 477 -35.36 -3.19 -37.38
C MET A 477 -36.60 -3.63 -36.58
N GLN A 478 -37.49 -4.46 -37.15
CA GLN A 478 -38.71 -4.92 -36.49
C GLN A 478 -38.52 -6.10 -35.52
N VAL A 479 -37.34 -6.74 -35.52
CA VAL A 479 -37.10 -8.01 -34.81
C VAL A 479 -36.97 -7.87 -33.28
N HIS A 480 -36.85 -6.65 -32.73
CA HIS A 480 -36.52 -6.46 -31.31
C HIS A 480 -37.69 -6.18 -30.36
N ASP A 481 -38.93 -6.06 -30.84
CA ASP A 481 -40.08 -5.71 -29.99
C ASP A 481 -40.79 -6.92 -29.35
N GLY A 482 -40.35 -8.16 -29.61
CA GLY A 482 -41.00 -9.39 -29.11
C GLY A 482 -40.68 -9.84 -27.69
N ALA A 483 -39.83 -9.11 -26.94
CA ALA A 483 -39.34 -9.56 -25.62
C ALA A 483 -39.75 -8.66 -24.43
N PHE A 484 -40.59 -7.64 -24.67
CA PHE A 484 -41.16 -6.80 -23.62
C PHE A 484 -42.68 -6.71 -23.81
N MET A 485 -43.37 -7.82 -23.57
CA MET A 485 -44.77 -7.83 -23.14
C MET A 485 -44.89 -8.61 -21.84
#